data_AF-A0A3S1THZ4-F1
#
_entry.id   AF-A0A3S1THZ4-F1
#
_cell.length_a   1.000
_cell.length_b   1.000
_cell.length_c   1.000
_cell.angle_alpha   90.00
_cell.angle_beta   90.00
_cell.angle_gamma   90.00
#
_symmetry.space_group_name_H-M   'P 1'
#
loop_
_entity.id
_entity.type
_entity.pdbx_description
1 polymer ?
#
loop_
_entity_poly.entity_id
_entity_poly.type
_entity_poly.pdbx_seq_one_letter_code
_entity_poly.pdbx_strand_id
1 'polypeptide(L)'
;FAAACGGADSISILPHTIAHGLPAGFARRVARNTQLIMANESHIDHVTDPAYGSGAVEALTAELCELAWAELQTIEAEGGVLSSLQDGRIQKRVHAAAEQRNAAYRTGQRAIIGTTLYPSKDERPVETLAAERRPAFTEGVAVCEALFPVRIDQSIGAGS
;
A
#
# COMPACT_ATOMS: atom_id res chain seq x y z
N PHE A 1 1.99 -13.83 0.96
CA PHE A 1 3.32 -14.39 0.67
C PHE A 1 4.42 -13.48 1.20
N ALA A 2 4.74 -12.36 0.56
CA ALA A 2 5.85 -11.48 0.98
C ALA A 2 5.83 -11.08 2.47
N ALA A 3 4.66 -10.71 3.03
CA ALA A 3 4.54 -10.40 4.46
C ALA A 3 4.89 -11.59 5.37
N ALA A 4 4.54 -12.81 4.97
CA ALA A 4 4.87 -14.02 5.72
C ALA A 4 6.37 -14.37 5.58
N CYS A 5 6.93 -14.27 4.37
CA CYS A 5 8.37 -14.45 4.16
C CYS A 5 9.21 -13.42 4.92
N GLY A 6 8.72 -12.19 5.07
CA GLY A 6 9.37 -11.15 5.85
C GLY A 6 9.16 -11.27 7.37
N GLY A 7 8.51 -12.35 7.85
CA GLY A 7 8.35 -12.61 9.28
C GLY A 7 7.33 -11.73 10.00
N ALA A 8 6.29 -11.23 9.32
CA ALA A 8 5.27 -10.40 9.98
C ALA A 8 4.45 -11.18 11.01
N ASP A 9 4.31 -10.64 12.23
CA ASP A 9 3.51 -11.24 13.31
C ASP A 9 2.00 -11.24 13.02
N SER A 10 1.54 -10.27 12.25
CA SER A 10 0.14 -10.11 11.88
C SER A 10 0.03 -9.69 10.42
N ILE A 11 -0.85 -10.36 9.69
CA ILE A 11 -1.09 -10.10 8.28
C ILE A 11 -2.58 -9.81 8.12
N SER A 12 -2.90 -8.77 7.36
CA SER A 12 -4.28 -8.47 6.95
C SER A 12 -4.34 -8.44 5.42
N ILE A 13 -5.19 -9.28 4.83
CA ILE A 13 -5.45 -9.25 3.39
C ILE A 13 -6.67 -8.37 3.14
N LEU A 14 -6.48 -7.32 2.34
CA LEU A 14 -7.58 -6.47 1.91
C LEU A 14 -8.44 -7.20 0.87
N PRO A 15 -9.78 -7.18 0.99
CA PRO A 15 -10.67 -7.74 -0.03
C PRO A 15 -10.51 -7.02 -1.37
N HIS A 16 -10.62 -7.77 -2.47
CA HIS A 16 -10.47 -7.24 -3.84
C HIS A 16 -11.46 -6.10 -4.18
N THR A 17 -12.59 -6.00 -3.47
CA THR A 17 -13.61 -4.97 -3.66
C THR A 17 -13.35 -3.68 -2.87
N ILE A 18 -12.27 -3.60 -2.07
CA ILE A 18 -12.02 -2.48 -1.15
C ILE A 18 -11.94 -1.12 -1.86
N ALA A 19 -11.50 -1.12 -3.12
CA ALA A 19 -11.44 0.07 -3.95
C ALA A 19 -12.83 0.58 -4.38
N HIS A 20 -13.88 -0.23 -4.31
CA HIS A 20 -15.24 0.17 -4.66
C HIS A 20 -16.08 0.57 -3.45
N GLY A 21 -15.71 0.12 -2.25
CA GLY A 21 -16.45 0.42 -1.02
C GLY A 21 -16.23 -0.63 0.06
N LEU A 22 -17.10 -0.61 1.08
CA LEU A 22 -17.00 -1.55 2.19
C LEU A 22 -17.25 -2.99 1.71
N PRO A 23 -16.31 -3.94 1.90
CA PRO A 23 -16.44 -5.27 1.31
C PRO A 23 -17.62 -6.07 1.86
N ALA A 24 -18.37 -6.72 0.98
CA ALA A 24 -19.43 -7.67 1.31
C ALA A 24 -18.87 -9.02 1.80
N GLY A 25 -19.77 -9.91 2.25
CA GLY A 25 -19.41 -11.18 2.89
C GLY A 25 -18.53 -12.09 2.02
N PHE A 26 -18.85 -12.20 0.72
CA PHE A 26 -18.06 -13.02 -0.21
C PHE A 26 -16.63 -12.51 -0.36
N ALA A 27 -16.44 -11.21 -0.59
CA ALA A 27 -15.12 -10.62 -0.76
C ALA A 27 -14.24 -10.79 0.50
N ARG A 28 -14.81 -10.64 1.70
CA ARG A 28 -14.12 -10.92 2.97
C ARG A 28 -13.75 -12.39 3.13
N ARG A 29 -14.65 -13.30 2.73
CA ARG A 29 -14.39 -14.74 2.75
C ARG A 29 -13.20 -15.09 1.87
N VAL A 30 -13.14 -14.54 0.66
CA VAL A 30 -12.00 -14.74 -0.26
C VAL A 30 -10.70 -14.27 0.39
N ALA A 31 -10.66 -13.04 0.91
CA ALA A 31 -9.46 -12.49 1.56
C ALA A 31 -8.97 -13.35 2.75
N ARG A 32 -9.89 -13.78 3.63
CA ARG A 32 -9.55 -14.67 4.75
C ARG A 32 -9.06 -16.04 4.28
N ASN A 33 -9.76 -16.64 3.32
CA ASN A 33 -9.39 -17.96 2.81
C ASN A 33 -8.03 -17.96 2.12
N THR A 34 -7.64 -16.86 1.45
CA THR A 34 -6.28 -16.71 0.92
C THR A 34 -5.24 -16.88 2.03
N GLN A 35 -5.44 -16.30 3.22
CA GLN A 35 -4.52 -16.55 4.34
C GLN A 35 -4.55 -18.00 4.82
N LEU A 36 -5.72 -18.61 4.91
CA LEU A 36 -5.84 -20.00 5.37
C LEU A 36 -5.12 -20.97 4.42
N ILE A 37 -5.27 -20.77 3.10
CA ILE A 37 -4.55 -21.57 2.09
C ILE A 37 -3.05 -21.32 2.22
N MET A 38 -2.64 -20.05 2.32
CA MET A 38 -1.23 -19.71 2.50
C MET A 38 -0.62 -20.35 3.77
N ALA A 39 -1.34 -20.37 4.88
CA ALA A 39 -0.84 -20.94 6.12
C ALA A 39 -0.83 -22.48 6.11
N ASN A 40 -1.86 -23.12 5.56
CA ASN A 40 -2.03 -24.57 5.71
C ASN A 40 -1.55 -25.40 4.51
N GLU A 41 -1.39 -24.78 3.33
CA GLU A 41 -1.13 -25.53 2.09
C GLU A 41 0.18 -25.13 1.40
N SER A 42 0.74 -23.96 1.72
CA SER A 42 1.96 -23.49 1.04
C SER A 42 3.27 -23.87 1.74
N HIS A 43 3.22 -24.47 2.93
CA HIS A 43 4.39 -24.84 3.75
C HIS A 43 5.40 -23.69 3.96
N ILE A 44 4.92 -22.44 3.93
CA ILE A 44 5.76 -21.24 4.05
C ILE A 44 6.39 -21.11 5.45
N ASP A 45 5.78 -21.77 6.43
CA ASP A 45 6.16 -21.82 7.84
C ASP A 45 7.21 -22.90 8.16
N HIS A 46 7.59 -23.73 7.19
CA HIS A 46 8.58 -24.80 7.40
C HIS A 46 10.02 -24.27 7.54
N VAL A 47 10.30 -23.04 7.09
CA VAL A 47 11.61 -22.39 7.20
C VAL A 47 11.40 -20.97 7.71
N THR A 48 12.17 -20.57 8.72
CA THR A 48 12.01 -19.28 9.41
C THR A 48 12.24 -18.07 8.49
N ASP A 49 13.29 -18.10 7.67
CA ASP A 49 13.56 -17.08 6.66
C ASP A 49 13.89 -17.76 5.33
N PRO A 50 12.90 -17.92 4.43
CA PRO A 50 13.11 -18.57 3.15
C PRO A 50 13.91 -17.70 2.16
N ALA A 51 14.10 -16.41 2.44
CA ALA A 51 14.83 -15.49 1.57
C ALA A 51 16.31 -15.33 1.96
N TYR A 52 16.69 -15.79 3.15
CA TYR A 52 18.05 -15.72 3.67
C TYR A 52 19.10 -16.24 2.67
N GLY A 53 20.15 -15.45 2.47
CA GLY A 53 21.26 -15.81 1.57
C GLY A 53 20.98 -15.58 0.09
N SER A 54 19.79 -15.09 -0.27
CA SER A 54 19.50 -14.60 -1.62
C SER A 54 20.26 -13.30 -1.86
N GLY A 55 21.36 -13.34 -2.62
CA GLY A 55 22.19 -12.15 -2.87
C GLY A 55 21.41 -10.92 -3.39
N ALA A 56 20.32 -11.13 -4.14
CA ALA A 56 19.46 -10.04 -4.60
C ALA A 56 18.59 -9.45 -3.48
N VAL A 57 18.02 -10.30 -2.60
CA VAL A 57 17.20 -9.82 -1.47
C VAL A 57 18.10 -9.16 -0.43
N GLU A 58 19.26 -9.75 -0.12
CA GLU A 58 20.22 -9.19 0.82
C GLU A 58 20.70 -7.80 0.38
N ALA A 59 21.04 -7.63 -0.90
CA ALA A 59 21.45 -6.33 -1.44
C ALA A 59 20.32 -5.30 -1.35
N LEU A 60 19.08 -5.68 -1.70
CA LEU A 60 17.92 -4.79 -1.60
C LEU A 60 17.60 -4.42 -0.14
N THR A 61 17.74 -5.37 0.78
CA THR A 61 17.57 -5.13 2.22
C THR A 61 18.59 -4.12 2.72
N ALA A 62 19.87 -4.28 2.36
CA ALA A 62 20.92 -3.34 2.74
C ALA A 62 20.66 -1.93 2.18
N GLU A 63 20.32 -1.81 0.90
CA GLU A 63 20.00 -0.52 0.28
C GLU A 63 18.79 0.16 0.94
N LEU A 64 17.73 -0.60 1.23
CA LEU A 64 16.54 -0.09 1.90
C LEU A 64 16.86 0.42 3.32
N CYS A 65 17.68 -0.32 4.07
CA CYS A 65 18.11 0.07 5.42
C CYS A 65 18.91 1.38 5.41
N GLU A 66 19.87 1.52 4.50
CA GLU A 66 20.68 2.75 4.38
C GLU A 66 19.82 3.97 4.03
N LEU A 67 18.92 3.84 3.05
CA LEU A 67 18.02 4.91 2.65
C LEU A 67 17.02 5.28 3.75
N ALA A 68 16.46 4.28 4.45
CA ALA A 68 15.54 4.52 5.55
C ALA A 68 16.24 5.20 6.74
N TRP A 69 17.48 4.83 7.03
CA TRP A 69 18.28 5.45 8.08
C TRP A 69 18.58 6.92 7.77
N ALA A 70 18.98 7.23 6.54
CA ALA A 70 19.22 8.60 6.09
C ALA A 70 17.94 9.47 6.17
N GLU A 71 16.78 8.92 5.80
CA GLU A 71 15.50 9.63 5.90
C GLU A 71 15.12 9.87 7.38
N LEU A 72 15.36 8.89 8.27
CA LEU A 72 15.16 9.07 9.71
C LEU A 72 16.02 10.20 10.26
N GLN A 73 17.30 10.24 9.92
CA GLN A 73 18.21 11.32 10.33
C GLN A 73 17.75 12.69 9.81
N THR A 74 17.20 12.73 8.60
CA THR A 74 16.60 13.94 8.04
C THR A 74 15.42 14.40 8.89
N ILE A 75 14.49 13.50 9.22
CA ILE A 75 13.33 13.83 10.07
C ILE A 75 13.77 14.33 11.46
N GLU A 76 14.78 13.71 12.06
CA GLU A 76 15.34 14.17 13.34
C GLU A 76 15.94 15.59 13.25
N ALA A 77 16.68 15.89 12.17
CA ALA A 77 17.21 17.23 11.92
C ALA A 77 16.13 18.29 11.66
N GLU A 78 14.94 17.89 11.23
CA GLU A 78 13.76 18.75 11.07
C GLU A 78 13.03 19.06 12.40
N GLY A 79 13.57 18.58 13.53
CA GLY A 79 12.95 18.72 14.86
C GLY A 79 12.04 17.54 15.23
N GLY A 80 12.22 16.40 14.57
CA GLY A 80 11.47 15.16 14.81
C GLY A 80 10.16 15.07 14.01
N VAL A 81 9.53 13.90 14.09
CA VAL A 81 8.36 13.54 13.26
C VAL A 81 7.18 14.51 13.41
N LEU A 82 6.92 15.01 14.63
CA LEU A 82 5.78 15.90 14.88
C LEU A 82 5.96 17.26 14.20
N SER A 83 7.15 17.85 14.34
CA SER A 83 7.54 19.11 13.68
C SER A 83 7.47 18.95 12.15
N SER A 84 8.04 17.86 11.65
CA SER A 84 8.04 17.53 10.21
C SER A 84 6.62 17.39 9.63
N LEU A 85 5.69 16.78 10.39
CA LEU A 85 4.27 16.66 10.01
C LEU A 85 3.54 18.01 10.04
N GLN A 86 3.77 18.83 11.07
CA GLN A 86 3.15 20.17 11.19
C GLN A 86 3.60 21.10 10.06
N ASP A 87 4.88 21.04 9.69
CA ASP A 87 5.46 21.79 8.58
C ASP A 87 5.08 21.24 7.18
N GLY A 88 4.38 20.09 7.12
CA GLY A 88 3.96 19.46 5.89
C GLY A 88 5.08 18.79 5.08
N ARG A 89 6.26 18.56 5.67
CA ARG A 89 7.45 18.05 4.96
C ARG A 89 7.27 16.59 4.54
N ILE A 90 6.76 15.76 5.45
CA ILE A 90 6.42 14.35 5.16
C ILE A 90 5.37 14.27 4.04
N GLN A 91 4.32 15.09 4.11
CA GLN A 91 3.28 15.13 3.09
C GLN A 91 3.85 15.49 1.72
N LYS A 92 4.70 16.52 1.64
CA LYS A 92 5.39 16.91 0.40
C LYS A 92 6.22 15.75 -0.18
N ARG A 93 6.96 15.02 0.65
CA ARG A 93 7.74 13.83 0.21
C ARG A 93 6.83 12.73 -0.35
N VAL A 94 5.74 12.42 0.35
CA VAL A 94 4.77 11.41 -0.11
C VAL A 94 4.11 11.83 -1.42
N HIS A 95 3.71 13.10 -1.56
CA HIS A 95 3.13 13.62 -2.80
C HIS A 95 4.11 13.60 -3.96
N ALA A 96 5.38 13.95 -3.74
CA ALA A 96 6.41 13.89 -4.78
C ALA A 96 6.62 12.45 -5.29
N ALA A 97 6.71 11.47 -4.38
CA ALA A 97 6.81 10.06 -4.73
C ALA A 97 5.56 9.55 -5.46
N ALA A 98 4.37 9.99 -5.03
CA ALA A 98 3.12 9.66 -5.69
C ALA A 98 3.04 10.22 -7.12
N GLU A 99 3.44 11.48 -7.34
CA GLU A 99 3.45 12.09 -8.67
C GLU A 99 4.47 11.46 -9.60
N GLN A 100 5.68 11.13 -9.12
CA GLN A 100 6.65 10.40 -9.92
C GLN A 100 6.10 9.03 -10.35
N ARG A 101 5.44 8.31 -9.43
CA ARG A 101 4.78 7.04 -9.73
C ARG A 101 3.64 7.22 -10.73
N ASN A 102 2.79 8.24 -10.56
CA ASN A 102 1.68 8.52 -11.46
C ASN A 102 2.18 8.88 -12.87
N ALA A 103 3.26 9.67 -12.98
CA ALA A 103 3.90 9.99 -14.24
C ALA A 103 4.40 8.73 -14.97
N ALA A 104 5.00 7.77 -14.26
CA ALA A 104 5.44 6.50 -14.85
C ALA A 104 4.28 5.66 -15.40
N TYR A 105 3.08 5.72 -14.80
CA TYR A 105 1.89 5.11 -15.37
C TYR A 105 1.38 5.86 -16.60
N ARG A 106 1.34 7.20 -16.56
CA ARG A 106 0.89 8.04 -17.69
C ARG A 106 1.79 7.91 -18.92
N THR A 107 3.09 7.72 -18.73
CA THR A 107 4.07 7.53 -19.81
C THR A 107 4.14 6.08 -20.31
N GLY A 108 3.40 5.15 -19.70
CA GLY A 108 3.43 3.72 -20.07
C GLY A 108 4.67 2.96 -19.59
N GLN A 109 5.56 3.58 -18.81
CA GLN A 109 6.70 2.88 -18.19
C GLN A 109 6.24 1.84 -17.16
N ARG A 110 5.07 2.05 -16.56
CA ARG A 110 4.40 1.10 -15.68
C ARG A 110 3.01 0.81 -16.20
N ALA A 111 2.57 -0.44 -15.99
CA ALA A 111 1.27 -0.90 -16.42
C ALA A 111 0.41 -1.42 -15.27
N ILE A 112 -0.90 -1.29 -15.43
CA ILE A 112 -1.93 -1.84 -14.55
C ILE A 112 -2.82 -2.72 -15.41
N ILE A 113 -2.80 -4.03 -15.15
CA ILE A 113 -3.65 -5.00 -15.84
C ILE A 113 -5.12 -4.71 -15.50
N GLY A 114 -5.97 -4.66 -16.52
CA GLY A 114 -7.39 -4.33 -16.40
C GLY A 114 -7.69 -2.82 -16.44
N THR A 115 -6.68 -1.95 -16.38
CA THR A 115 -6.83 -0.49 -16.48
C THR A 115 -6.07 0.07 -17.67
N THR A 116 -4.73 0.14 -17.59
CA THR A 116 -3.90 0.68 -18.69
C THR A 116 -3.55 -0.40 -19.72
N LEU A 117 -3.54 -1.67 -19.29
CA LEU A 117 -3.23 -2.82 -20.14
C LEU A 117 -4.40 -3.80 -20.09
N TYR A 118 -4.93 -4.16 -21.25
CA TYR A 118 -6.09 -5.06 -21.39
C TYR A 118 -7.35 -4.59 -20.63
N PRO A 119 -7.87 -3.36 -20.86
CA PRO A 119 -9.11 -2.92 -20.24
C PRO A 119 -10.29 -3.78 -20.72
N SER A 120 -11.16 -4.18 -19.78
CA SER A 120 -12.40 -4.87 -20.12
C SER A 120 -13.41 -3.87 -20.68
N LYS A 121 -14.16 -4.26 -21.71
CA LYS A 121 -15.27 -3.45 -22.23
C LYS A 121 -16.48 -3.47 -21.30
N ASP A 122 -16.70 -4.62 -20.66
CA ASP A 122 -17.81 -4.84 -19.74
C ASP A 122 -17.24 -5.13 -18.35
N GLU A 123 -17.61 -4.30 -17.38
CA GLU A 123 -17.27 -4.51 -15.97
C GLU A 123 -18.38 -5.27 -15.24
N ARG A 124 -18.00 -6.24 -14.42
CA ARG A 124 -18.94 -6.96 -13.56
C ARG A 124 -19.33 -6.08 -12.38
N PRO A 125 -20.61 -6.04 -11.98
CA PRO A 125 -21.03 -5.29 -10.82
C PRO A 125 -20.33 -5.81 -9.56
N VAL A 126 -19.87 -4.89 -8.72
CA VAL A 126 -19.17 -5.20 -7.47
C VAL A 126 -20.13 -5.03 -6.30
N GLU A 127 -20.30 -6.08 -5.49
CA GLU A 127 -21.14 -6.03 -4.30
C GLU A 127 -20.39 -5.34 -3.14
N THR A 128 -21.00 -4.28 -2.60
CA THR A 128 -20.48 -3.52 -1.46
C THR A 128 -21.56 -3.30 -0.41
N LEU A 129 -21.16 -3.18 0.85
CA LEU A 129 -22.07 -2.80 1.93
C LEU A 129 -22.29 -1.29 1.93
N ALA A 130 -23.49 -0.86 2.30
CA ALA A 130 -23.76 0.54 2.60
C ALA A 130 -22.88 0.99 3.77
N ALA A 131 -22.19 2.12 3.60
CA ALA A 131 -21.33 2.68 4.62
C ALA A 131 -21.45 4.20 4.62
N GLU A 132 -21.61 4.78 5.80
CA GLU A 132 -21.60 6.23 5.97
C GLU A 132 -20.17 6.73 6.11
N ARG A 133 -19.85 7.83 5.44
CA ARG A 133 -18.55 8.50 5.58
C ARG A 133 -18.50 9.15 6.96
N ARG A 134 -17.62 8.64 7.83
CA ARG A 134 -17.36 9.29 9.12
C ARG A 134 -16.56 10.57 8.91
N PRO A 135 -16.83 11.64 9.68
CA PRO A 135 -16.01 12.84 9.65
C PRO A 135 -14.57 12.51 10.07
N ALA A 136 -13.63 13.32 9.59
CA ALA A 136 -12.24 13.19 10.04
C ALA A 136 -12.14 13.46 11.54
N PHE A 137 -11.21 12.78 12.21
CA PHE A 137 -10.91 13.07 13.60
C PHE A 137 -10.37 14.50 13.72
N THR A 138 -10.99 15.30 14.58
CA THR A 138 -10.61 16.71 14.84
C THR A 138 -9.87 16.89 16.17
N GLU A 139 -9.68 15.81 16.92
CA GLU A 139 -9.03 15.82 18.23
C GLU A 139 -7.54 15.50 18.09
N GLY A 140 -6.67 16.27 18.75
CA GLY A 140 -5.22 16.02 18.75
C GLY A 140 -4.40 17.22 19.26
N VAL A 141 -3.15 16.96 19.64
CA VAL A 141 -2.17 17.98 20.08
C VAL A 141 -1.55 18.72 18.88
N ALA A 142 -1.62 18.13 17.69
CA ALA A 142 -1.16 18.69 16.44
C ALA A 142 -2.10 18.28 15.30
N VAL A 143 -2.35 19.21 14.39
CA VAL A 143 -3.13 18.95 13.16
C VAL A 143 -2.19 19.12 11.98
N CYS A 144 -2.28 18.21 11.01
CA CYS A 144 -1.53 18.30 9.77
C CYS A 144 -2.43 17.92 8.60
N GLU A 145 -1.98 18.21 7.37
CA GLU A 145 -2.71 17.79 6.18
C GLU A 145 -2.84 16.27 6.14
N ALA A 146 -4.06 15.77 6.01
CA ALA A 146 -4.35 14.35 5.95
C ALA A 146 -4.03 13.78 4.57
N LEU A 147 -3.22 12.72 4.54
CA LEU A 147 -2.95 11.96 3.32
C LEU A 147 -4.08 10.95 3.10
N PHE A 148 -4.97 11.25 2.15
CA PHE A 148 -6.05 10.33 1.80
C PHE A 148 -5.56 9.26 0.81
N PRO A 149 -5.94 7.99 1.01
CA PRO A 149 -5.67 6.96 0.02
C PRO A 149 -6.49 7.26 -1.24
N VAL A 150 -5.81 7.42 -2.37
CA VAL A 150 -6.43 7.57 -3.69
C VAL A 150 -6.19 6.28 -4.47
N ARG A 151 -7.20 5.78 -5.18
CA ARG A 151 -6.98 4.64 -6.07
C ARG A 151 -6.05 5.06 -7.21
N ILE A 152 -5.10 4.21 -7.55
CA ILE A 152 -4.06 4.55 -8.55
C ILE A 152 -4.69 4.83 -9.93
N ASP A 153 -5.75 4.11 -10.31
CA ASP A 153 -6.49 4.35 -11.55
C ASP A 153 -7.19 5.71 -11.58
N GLN A 154 -7.64 6.21 -10.42
CA GLN A 154 -8.19 7.56 -10.30
C GLN A 154 -7.09 8.62 -10.38
N SER A 155 -5.92 8.38 -9.77
CA SER A 155 -4.83 9.37 -9.71
C SER A 155 -4.11 9.58 -11.05
N ILE A 156 -4.06 8.56 -11.91
CA ILE A 156 -3.47 8.68 -13.25
C ILE A 156 -4.38 9.43 -14.24
N GLY A 157 -5.63 9.69 -13.85
CA GLY A 157 -6.69 10.21 -14.71
C GLY A 157 -7.31 9.06 -15.51
N ALA A 158 -8.63 9.04 -15.63
CA ALA A 158 -9.31 8.24 -16.65
C ALA A 158 -8.73 8.63 -18.02
N GLY A 159 -7.70 7.92 -18.46
CA GLY A 159 -7.13 8.04 -19.79
C GLY A 159 -8.06 7.35 -20.77
N SER A 160 -9.25 7.91 -20.97
CA SER A 160 -10.17 7.83 -22.12
C SER A 160 -11.57 8.30 -21.72
#